data_AF-A0A7Z9IUI0-F1
#
_entry.id   AF-A0A7Z9IUI0-F1
#
_cell.length_a   1.000
_cell.length_b   1.000
_cell.length_c   1.000
_cell.angle_alpha   90.00
_cell.angle_beta   90.00
_cell.angle_gamma   90.00
#
_symmetry.space_group_name_H-M   'P 1'
#
loop_
_entity.id
_entity.type
_entity.pdbx_description
1 polymer ?
#
loop_
_entity_poly.entity_id
_entity_poly.type
_entity_poly.pdbx_seq_one_letter_code
_entity_poly.pdbx_strand_id
1 'polypeptide(L)' 'MFILVDDQERENEGDLVISAQMATPDAINFMATHGRGLICLALTRNRIEELNLTLMSQSNTSRHETAFTTS' A
#
# COMPACT_ATOMS: atom_id res chain seq x y z
N MET A 1 -0.53 -14.16 -4.63
CA MET A 1 0.39 -13.22 -3.95
C MET A 1 1.76 -13.37 -4.59
N PHE A 2 2.50 -12.29 -4.75
CA PHE A 2 3.88 -12.29 -5.24
C PHE A 2 4.70 -11.25 -4.46
N ILE A 3 6.02 -11.33 -4.56
CA ILE A 3 6.93 -10.35 -3.94
C ILE A 3 7.36 -9.37 -5.03
N LEU A 4 7.19 -8.08 -4.78
CA LEU A 4 7.70 -7.01 -5.61
C LEU A 4 8.87 -6.33 -4.88
N VAL A 5 10.05 -6.32 -5.50
CA VAL A 5 11.23 -5.67 -4.95
C VAL A 5 11.49 -4.41 -5.77
N ASP A 6 11.73 -3.29 -5.09
CA ASP A 6 12.02 -2.02 -5.76
C ASP A 6 13.53 -1.85 -6.03
N ASP A 7 13.91 -0.67 -6.51
CA ASP A 7 15.30 -0.37 -6.82
C ASP A 7 16.15 -0.27 -5.54
N GLN A 8 17.39 -0.74 -5.60
CA GLN A 8 18.32 -0.72 -4.47
C GLN A 8 18.62 0.70 -3.95
N GLU A 9 18.53 1.73 -4.79
CA GLU A 9 18.78 3.12 -4.40
C GLU A 9 17.52 3.86 -3.90
N ARG A 10 16.35 3.21 -3.96
CA ARG A 10 15.08 3.78 -3.49
C ARG A 10 14.74 3.30 -2.07
N GLU A 11 13.93 2.25 -1.91
CA GLU A 11 13.60 1.67 -0.60
C GLU A 11 14.48 0.45 -0.31
N ASN A 12 14.88 -0.29 -1.34
CA ASN A 12 15.57 -1.59 -1.21
C ASN A 12 14.76 -2.56 -0.35
N GLU A 13 13.44 -2.57 -0.55
CA GLU A 13 12.46 -3.35 0.19
C GLU A 13 11.69 -4.32 -0.71
N GLY A 14 11.07 -5.34 -0.09
CA GLY A 14 10.25 -6.33 -0.78
C GLY A 14 8.83 -6.35 -0.23
N ASP A 15 7.86 -6.04 -1.09
CA ASP A 15 6.44 -5.97 -0.73
C ASP A 15 5.68 -7.24 -1.10
N LEU A 16 4.84 -7.73 -0.20
CA LEU A 16 3.85 -8.76 -0.50
C LEU A 16 2.65 -8.12 -1.24
N VAL A 17 2.46 -8.50 -2.50
CA VAL A 17 1.41 -7.94 -3.36
C VAL A 17 0.39 -9.00 -3.77
N ILE A 18 -0.89 -8.64 -3.72
CA ILE A 18 -2.00 -9.43 -4.24
C ILE A 18 -3.03 -8.50 -4.89
N SER A 19 -3.76 -8.98 -5.90
CA SER A 19 -4.91 -8.24 -6.44
C SER A 19 -5.96 -8.07 -5.35
N ALA A 20 -6.38 -6.82 -5.09
CA ALA A 20 -7.29 -6.49 -3.99
C ALA A 20 -8.61 -7.28 -4.04
N GLN A 21 -9.18 -7.48 -5.24
CA GLN A 21 -10.42 -8.26 -5.43
C GLN A 21 -10.27 -9.76 -5.14
N MET A 22 -9.03 -10.26 -5.08
CA MET A 22 -8.71 -11.67 -4.80
C MET A 22 -8.14 -11.86 -3.39
N ALA A 23 -8.08 -10.80 -2.57
CA ALA A 23 -7.59 -10.90 -1.20
C ALA A 23 -8.55 -11.73 -0.35
N THR A 24 -8.01 -12.69 0.39
CA THR A 24 -8.75 -13.52 1.35
C THR A 24 -8.30 -13.23 2.78
N PRO A 25 -9.08 -13.58 3.81
CA PRO A 25 -8.65 -13.45 5.20
C PRO A 25 -7.30 -14.13 5.48
N ASP A 26 -7.06 -15.31 4.90
CA ASP A 26 -5.80 -16.05 5.05
C ASP A 26 -4.62 -15.29 4.42
N ALA A 27 -4.84 -14.66 3.26
CA ALA A 27 -3.82 -13.83 2.61
C ALA A 27 -3.48 -12.60 3.46
N ILE A 28 -4.48 -11.94 4.04
CA ILE A 28 -4.28 -10.79 4.94
C ILE A 28 -3.57 -11.21 6.23
N ASN A 29 -3.95 -12.35 6.82
CA ASN A 29 -3.29 -12.89 7.99
C ASN A 29 -1.81 -13.23 7.69
N PHE A 30 -1.54 -13.78 6.50
CA PHE A 30 -0.17 -14.05 6.06
C PHE A 30 0.64 -12.76 5.93
N MET A 31 0.08 -11.70 5.33
CA MET A 31 0.71 -10.38 5.25
C MET A 31 1.01 -9.79 6.64
N ALA A 32 0.05 -9.84 7.56
CA ALA A 32 0.22 -9.35 8.93
C ALA A 32 1.27 -10.16 9.72
N THR A 33 1.33 -11.47 9.52
CA THR A 33 2.23 -12.39 10.25
C THR A 33 3.67 -12.31 9.74
N HIS A 34 3.87 -12.28 8.42
CA HIS A 34 5.19 -12.41 7.79
C HIS A 34 5.72 -11.11 7.21
N GLY A 35 4.86 -10.27 6.62
CA GLY A 35 5.25 -8.94 6.17
C GLY A 35 5.49 -7.99 7.34
N ARG A 36 4.64 -8.06 8.39
CA ARG A 36 4.73 -7.29 9.64
C ARG A 36 4.85 -5.76 9.47
N GLY A 37 4.64 -5.25 8.26
CA GLY A 37 4.49 -3.83 7.95
C GLY A 37 3.04 -3.37 7.95
N LEU A 38 2.80 -2.17 7.43
CA LEU A 38 1.44 -1.65 7.24
C LEU A 38 0.80 -2.30 6.00
N ILE A 39 -0.41 -2.83 6.17
CA ILE A 39 -1.19 -3.36 5.04
C ILE A 39 -1.86 -2.18 4.33
N CYS A 40 -1.38 -1.90 3.13
CA CYS A 40 -1.87 -0.79 2.30
C CYS A 40 -2.75 -1.29 1.15
N LEU A 41 -3.63 -0.43 0.66
CA LEU A 41 -4.44 -0.66 -0.55
C LEU A 41 -4.09 0.40 -1.60
N ALA A 42 -3.37 0.00 -2.65
CA ALA A 42 -3.08 0.89 -3.78
C ALA A 42 -4.35 1.11 -4.62
N LEU A 43 -4.70 2.38 -4.83
CA LEU A 43 -5.90 2.79 -5.58
C LEU A 43 -5.53 3.78 -6.68
N THR A 44 -6.31 3.78 -7.75
CA THR A 44 -6.22 4.82 -8.78
C THR A 44 -6.90 6.10 -8.29
N ARG A 45 -6.52 7.23 -8.86
CA ARG A 45 -7.14 8.54 -8.57
C ARG A 45 -8.66 8.50 -8.73
N ASN A 46 -9.17 7.95 -9.83
CA ASN A 46 -10.62 7.87 -10.07
C ASN A 46 -11.34 7.11 -8.96
N ARG A 47 -10.73 6.05 -8.41
CA ARG A 47 -11.33 5.27 -7.32
C ARG A 47 -11.30 6.03 -5.99
N ILE A 48 -10.23 6.79 -5.73
CA ILE A 48 -10.11 7.68 -4.57
C ILE A 48 -11.20 8.76 -4.61
N GLU A 49 -11.42 9.38 -5.77
CA GLU A 49 -12.47 10.39 -5.98
C GLU A 49 -13.88 9.80 -5.81
N GLU A 50 -14.16 8.63 -6.38
CA GLU A 50 -15.43 7.93 -6.21
C GLU A 50 -15.74 7.62 -4.73
N LEU A 51 -14.72 7.24 -3.97
CA LEU A 51 -14.82 6.92 -2.55
C LEU A 51 -14.73 8.15 -1.63
N ASN A 52 -14.53 9.35 -2.18
CA ASN A 52 -14.33 10.60 -1.45
C ASN A 52 -13.22 10.54 -0.39
N LEU A 53 -12.12 9.86 -0.70
CA LEU A 53 -10.96 9.76 0.18
C LEU A 53 -10.05 10.98 -0.01
N THR A 54 -9.73 11.69 1.08
CA THR A 54 -8.81 12.83 1.04
C THR A 54 -7.39 12.39 1.36
N LEU A 55 -6.39 13.13 0.88
CA LEU A 55 -4.99 12.90 1.28
C LEU A 55 -4.82 13.20 2.77
N MET A 56 -4.05 12.35 3.47
CA MET A 56 -3.82 12.46 4.91
C MET A 56 -3.06 13.75 5.29
N SER A 57 -2.14 14.20 4.44
CA SER A 57 -1.44 15.48 4.62
C SER A 57 -1.55 16.33 3.37
N GLN A 58 -1.82 17.62 3.57
CA GLN A 58 -1.78 18.64 2.50
C GLN A 58 -0.35 19.00 2.08
N SER A 59 0.63 18.77 2.96
CA SER A 59 2.05 18.91 2.68
C SER A 59 2.74 17.59 3.01
N ASN A 60 3.03 16.79 1.99
CA ASN A 60 3.62 15.48 2.19
C ASN A 60 5.14 15.62 2.39
N THR A 61 5.61 15.42 3.61
CA THR A 61 7.04 15.45 3.96
C THR A 61 7.60 14.04 4.19
N SER A 62 6.89 12.99 3.76
CA SER A 62 7.40 11.63 3.86
C SER A 62 8.61 11.47 2.95
N ARG A 63 9.56 10.62 3.37
CA ARG A 63 10.85 10.42 2.69
C ARG A 63 10.71 10.09 1.20
N HIS A 64 9.64 9.39 0.83
CA HIS A 64 9.34 8.98 -0.54
C HIS A 64 8.04 9.57 -1.08
N GLU A 65 7.50 10.60 -0.41
CA GLU A 65 6.25 11.28 -0.79
C GLU A 65 5.06 10.32 -0.98
N THR A 66 5.00 9.25 -0.17
CA THR A 66 3.95 8.24 -0.24
C THR A 66 2.57 8.88 -0.04
N ALA A 67 1.72 8.76 -1.04
CA ALA A 67 0.43 9.45 -1.13
C ALA A 67 -0.66 8.75 -0.31
N PHE A 68 -0.53 8.76 1.02
CA PHE A 68 -1.54 8.19 1.91
C PHE A 68 -2.83 9.02 1.90
N THR A 69 -3.97 8.34 1.87
CA THR A 69 -5.28 8.93 2.15
C THR A 69 -5.64 8.80 3.63
N THR A 70 -6.67 9.50 4.08
CA THR A 70 -7.29 9.24 5.38
C THR A 70 -7.84 7.81 5.39
N SER A 71 -7.47 7.05 6.43
CA SER A 71 -7.92 5.68 6.72
C SER A 71 -9.17 5.65 7.57
#